data_AF-A0A937S635-F1
#
_entry.id   AF-A0A937S635-F1
#
_cell.length_a   1.000
_cell.length_b   1.000
_cell.length_c   1.000
_cell.angle_alpha   90.00
_cell.angle_beta   90.00
_cell.angle_gamma   90.00
#
_symmetry.space_group_name_H-M   'P 1'
#
loop_
_entity.id
_entity.type
_entity.pdbx_description
1 polymer ?
#
loop_
_entity_poly.entity_id
_entity_poly.type
_entity_poly.pdbx_seq_one_letter_code
_entity_poly.pdbx_strand_id
1 'polypeptide(L)'
;MLGSIDQKELTVLRLNLVGSISLSQEAILRQFLATIGDVFASFQIGDDDLLVLPDDADFSSLNFSGFAEATVRQLREKMIGEEMEKRTARDALALLVRLSGGLS
;
A
#
# COMPACT_ATOMS: atom_id res chain seq x y z
N MET A 1 -1.01 -17.02 -13.76
CA MET A 1 0.46 -17.01 -13.67
C MET A 1 1.02 -16.25 -14.87
N LEU A 2 1.65 -15.10 -14.66
CA LEU A 2 2.18 -14.21 -15.72
C LEU A 2 3.49 -14.73 -16.37
N GLY A 3 3.94 -15.92 -16.00
CA GLY A 3 5.23 -16.49 -16.42
C GLY A 3 5.29 -16.96 -17.88
N SER A 4 4.16 -17.23 -18.53
CA SER A 4 4.07 -17.92 -19.83
C SER A 4 3.81 -17.02 -21.04
N ILE A 5 4.09 -15.72 -20.94
CA ILE A 5 3.96 -14.81 -22.09
C ILE A 5 5.21 -14.93 -22.95
N ASP A 6 5.04 -15.38 -24.20
CA ASP A 6 6.08 -15.38 -25.24
C ASP A 6 6.39 -13.93 -25.69
N GLN A 7 7.65 -13.66 -26.05
CA GLN A 7 8.13 -12.33 -26.48
C GLN A 7 7.96 -11.20 -25.45
N LYS A 8 8.41 -11.43 -24.21
CA LYS A 8 8.41 -10.43 -23.12
C LYS A 8 9.18 -9.15 -23.50
N GLU A 9 10.25 -9.28 -24.28
CA GLU A 9 11.08 -8.19 -24.83
C GLU A 9 10.35 -7.28 -25.85
N LEU A 10 9.12 -7.60 -26.25
CA LEU A 10 8.32 -6.82 -27.20
C LEU A 10 6.93 -6.46 -26.66
N THR A 11 6.63 -6.88 -25.42
CA THR A 11 5.31 -6.75 -24.84
C THR A 11 5.25 -5.51 -23.96
N VAL A 12 4.35 -4.58 -24.29
CA VAL A 12 4.03 -3.44 -23.44
C VAL A 12 3.00 -3.89 -22.40
N LEU A 13 3.38 -3.93 -21.13
CA LEU A 13 2.44 -4.25 -20.05
C LEU A 13 1.93 -2.95 -19.42
N ARG A 14 0.61 -2.74 -19.49
CA ARG A 14 -0.08 -1.66 -18.76
C ARG A 14 -0.92 -2.26 -17.64
N LEU A 15 -0.57 -1.95 -16.41
CA LEU A 15 -1.30 -2.38 -15.22
C LEU A 15 -2.01 -1.17 -14.62
N ASN A 16 -3.33 -1.25 -14.53
CA ASN A 16 -4.11 -0.31 -13.74
C ASN A 16 -4.46 -1.00 -12.42
N LEU A 17 -3.96 -0.47 -11.31
CA LEU A 17 -4.18 -1.00 -9.98
C LEU A 17 -5.29 -0.19 -9.32
N VAL A 18 -6.34 -0.87 -8.87
CA VAL A 18 -7.53 -0.25 -8.27
C VAL A 18 -7.85 -0.99 -6.98
N GLY A 19 -8.14 -0.24 -5.92
CA GLY A 19 -8.56 -0.78 -4.62
C GLY A 19 -7.65 -0.32 -3.49
N SER A 20 -7.56 -1.12 -2.43
CA SER A 20 -6.70 -0.81 -1.29
C SER A 20 -5.79 -1.96 -0.91
N ILE A 21 -4.52 -1.67 -0.65
CA ILE A 21 -3.51 -2.63 -0.22
C ILE A 21 -2.81 -2.15 1.05
N SER A 22 -2.23 -3.07 1.83
CA SER A 22 -1.40 -2.71 2.98
C SER A 22 0.00 -2.25 2.60
N LEU A 23 0.73 -1.63 3.53
CA LEU A 23 2.09 -1.14 3.25
C LEU A 23 3.04 -2.30 2.96
N SER A 24 2.91 -3.37 3.74
CA SER A 24 3.64 -4.62 3.48
C SER A 24 3.35 -5.19 2.08
N GLN A 25 2.08 -5.14 1.65
CA GLN A 25 1.69 -5.56 0.30
C GLN A 25 2.21 -4.62 -0.78
N GLU A 26 2.28 -3.31 -0.51
CA GLU A 26 2.87 -2.32 -1.43
C GLU A 26 4.36 -2.61 -1.65
N ALA A 27 5.12 -2.87 -0.59
CA ALA A 27 6.55 -3.19 -0.69
C ALA A 27 6.79 -4.47 -1.53
N ILE A 28 6.00 -5.52 -1.27
CA ILE A 28 6.03 -6.77 -2.04
C ILE A 28 5.66 -6.51 -3.50
N LEU A 29 4.60 -5.75 -3.74
CA LEU A 29 4.14 -5.38 -5.06
C LEU A 29 5.24 -4.64 -5.83
N ARG A 30 5.87 -3.61 -5.24
CA ARG A 30 6.97 -2.87 -5.87
C ARG A 30 8.16 -3.78 -6.22
N GLN A 31 8.51 -4.72 -5.35
CA GLN A 31 9.58 -5.69 -5.61
C GLN A 31 9.24 -6.64 -6.78
N PHE A 32 8.01 -7.14 -6.83
CA PHE A 32 7.55 -7.96 -7.96
C PHE A 32 7.50 -7.15 -9.26
N LEU A 33 6.97 -5.93 -9.22
CA LEU A 33 6.92 -5.04 -10.37
C LEU A 33 8.32 -4.70 -10.90
N ALA A 34 9.31 -4.46 -10.02
CA ALA A 34 10.69 -4.25 -10.40
C ALA A 34 11.31 -5.48 -11.09
N THR A 35 11.07 -6.68 -10.53
CA THR A 35 11.55 -7.95 -11.12
C THR A 35 10.95 -8.21 -12.50
N ILE A 36 9.68 -7.82 -12.70
CA ILE A 36 8.97 -8.00 -13.95
C ILE A 36 9.41 -6.93 -14.96
N GLY A 37 9.54 -5.67 -14.56
CA GLY A 37 9.95 -4.56 -15.42
C GLY A 37 11.31 -4.78 -16.09
N ASP A 38 12.23 -5.50 -15.45
CA ASP A 38 13.55 -5.85 -16.01
C ASP A 38 13.47 -6.82 -17.20
N VAL A 39 12.30 -7.46 -17.42
CA VAL A 39 12.08 -8.48 -18.46
C VAL A 39 11.25 -7.95 -19.64
N PHE A 40 10.58 -6.81 -19.50
CA PHE A 40 9.69 -6.25 -20.53
C PHE A 40 10.26 -4.98 -21.17
N ALA A 41 10.12 -4.81 -22.49
CA ALA A 41 10.63 -3.62 -23.19
C ALA A 41 9.96 -2.30 -22.78
N SER A 42 8.75 -2.34 -22.23
CA SER A 42 8.10 -1.17 -21.64
C SER A 42 7.09 -1.59 -20.58
N PHE A 43 7.18 -0.97 -19.41
CA PHE A 43 6.34 -1.24 -18.25
C PHE A 43 5.66 0.05 -17.79
N GLN A 44 4.33 0.09 -17.82
CA GLN A 44 3.54 1.25 -17.40
C GLN A 44 2.58 0.84 -16.27
N ILE A 45 2.73 1.47 -15.11
CA ILE A 45 1.85 1.28 -13.95
C ILE A 45 1.00 2.54 -13.82
N GLY A 46 -0.31 2.37 -13.76
CA GLY A 46 -1.25 3.37 -13.27
C GLY A 46 -1.74 2.96 -11.89
N ASP A 47 -1.33 3.66 -10.86
CA ASP A 47 -1.67 3.43 -9.45
C ASP A 47 -2.47 4.60 -8.84
N ASP A 48 -2.97 5.53 -9.67
CA ASP A 48 -3.75 6.70 -9.25
C ASP A 48 -5.00 6.33 -8.42
N ASP A 49 -5.58 5.15 -8.66
CA ASP A 49 -6.76 4.61 -7.96
C ASP A 49 -6.41 3.52 -6.92
N LEU A 50 -5.11 3.34 -6.60
CA LEU A 50 -4.63 2.39 -5.62
C LEU A 50 -4.32 3.10 -4.30
N LEU A 51 -5.12 2.82 -3.27
CA LEU A 51 -4.92 3.34 -1.93
C LEU A 51 -4.00 2.42 -1.13
N VAL A 52 -2.91 2.96 -0.60
CA VAL A 52 -2.10 2.26 0.39
C VAL A 52 -2.66 2.56 1.77
N LEU A 53 -3.22 1.55 2.43
CA LEU A 53 -3.87 1.64 3.73
C LEU A 53 -3.15 0.73 4.73
N PRO A 54 -2.57 1.28 5.80
CA PRO A 54 -1.88 0.47 6.80
C PRO A 54 -2.81 -0.59 7.42
N ASP A 55 -2.38 -1.84 7.47
CA ASP A 55 -3.08 -2.92 8.18
C ASP A 55 -2.55 -3.10 9.61
N ASP A 56 -3.18 -3.99 10.38
CA ASP A 56 -2.81 -4.26 11.76
C ASP A 56 -1.34 -4.67 11.95
N ALA A 57 -0.76 -5.38 10.95
CA ALA A 57 0.63 -5.81 10.97
C ALA A 57 1.58 -4.64 10.73
N ASP A 58 1.21 -3.69 9.87
CA ASP A 58 2.00 -2.49 9.59
C ASP A 58 2.16 -1.60 10.83
N PHE A 59 1.20 -1.57 11.76
CA PHE A 59 1.35 -0.85 13.04
C PHE A 59 2.12 -1.65 14.10
N SER A 60 2.07 -2.98 14.01
CA SER A 60 2.75 -3.86 14.96
C SER A 60 4.28 -3.76 14.83
N SER A 61 4.79 -3.41 13.65
CA SER A 61 6.21 -3.19 13.39
C SER A 61 6.76 -1.85 13.93
N LEU A 62 5.87 -0.87 14.21
CA LEU A 62 6.25 0.50 14.54
C LEU A 62 6.49 0.74 16.05
N ASN A 63 6.36 -0.30 16.89
CA ASN A 63 6.59 -0.26 18.34
C ASN A 63 6.02 1.00 19.03
N PHE A 64 4.78 1.38 18.67
CA PHE A 64 4.10 2.49 19.33
C PHE A 64 3.89 2.16 20.82
N SER A 65 4.11 3.14 21.69
CA SER A 65 3.85 2.99 23.12
C SER A 65 3.06 4.19 23.67
N GLY A 66 2.29 3.93 24.73
CA GLY A 66 1.54 4.94 25.45
C GLY A 66 0.50 5.65 24.57
N PHE A 67 0.69 6.95 24.35
CA PHE A 67 -0.27 7.80 23.64
C PHE A 67 -0.49 7.36 22.18
N ALA A 68 0.58 6.98 21.48
CA ALA A 68 0.51 6.64 20.06
C ALA A 68 -0.32 5.36 19.82
N GLU A 69 -0.18 4.35 20.67
CA GLU A 69 -0.97 3.11 20.59
C GLU A 69 -2.46 3.40 20.83
N ALA A 70 -2.78 4.21 21.83
CA ALA A 70 -4.16 4.61 22.14
C ALA A 70 -4.79 5.41 20.99
N THR A 71 -4.03 6.32 20.36
CA THR A 71 -4.49 7.08 19.19
C THR A 71 -4.75 6.17 17.98
N VAL A 72 -3.85 5.22 17.68
CA VAL A 72 -4.05 4.25 16.59
C VAL A 72 -5.33 3.44 16.81
N ARG A 73 -5.55 2.93 18.04
CA ARG A 73 -6.76 2.19 18.38
C ARG A 73 -8.04 3.02 18.17
N GLN A 74 -8.06 4.26 18.64
CA GLN A 74 -9.21 5.16 18.46
C GLN A 74 -9.48 5.47 16.99
N LEU A 75 -8.43 5.67 16.19
CA LEU A 75 -8.59 5.89 14.75
C LEU A 75 -9.15 4.65 14.05
N ARG A 76 -8.72 3.43 14.44
CA ARG A 76 -9.30 2.18 13.91
C ARG A 76 -10.77 2.01 14.26
N GLU A 77 -11.18 2.35 15.48
CA GLU A 77 -12.60 2.33 15.88
C GLU A 77 -13.44 3.27 14.99
N LYS A 78 -12.89 4.45 14.65
CA LYS A 78 -13.54 5.41 13.73
C LYS A 78 -13.63 4.91 12.29
N MET A 79 -12.86 3.89 11.89
CA MET A 79 -12.99 3.25 10.58
C MET A 79 -14.26 2.39 10.45
N ILE A 80 -15.03 2.20 11.51
CA ILE A 80 -16.31 1.47 11.50
C ILE A 80 -17.50 2.44 11.36
N GLY A 81 -17.29 3.75 11.59
CA GLY A 81 -18.31 4.80 11.64
C GLY A 81 -18.77 5.35 10.27
N GLU A 82 -19.12 6.63 10.22
CA GLU A 82 -19.58 7.30 9.00
C GLU A 82 -18.46 7.46 7.96
N GLU A 83 -18.80 7.56 6.67
CA GLU A 83 -17.78 7.60 5.60
C GLU A 83 -16.81 8.78 5.71
N MET A 84 -17.26 9.94 6.20
CA MET A 84 -16.36 11.08 6.45
C MET A 84 -15.39 10.82 7.61
N GLU A 85 -15.86 10.20 8.69
CA GLU A 85 -15.00 9.82 9.82
C GLU A 85 -14.02 8.72 9.43
N LYS A 86 -14.49 7.75 8.65
CA LYS A 86 -13.67 6.69 8.05
C LYS A 86 -12.54 7.27 7.23
N ARG A 87 -12.83 8.20 6.31
CA ARG A 87 -11.81 8.84 5.47
C ARG A 87 -10.80 9.62 6.31
N THR A 88 -11.29 10.43 7.25
CA THR A 88 -10.42 11.22 8.13
C THR A 88 -9.52 10.33 9.00
N ALA A 89 -10.06 9.23 9.52
CA ALA A 89 -9.32 8.26 10.30
C ALA A 89 -8.26 7.53 9.47
N ARG A 90 -8.60 7.15 8.23
CA ARG A 90 -7.67 6.56 7.25
C ARG A 90 -6.51 7.52 6.93
N ASP A 91 -6.82 8.78 6.62
CA ASP A 91 -5.80 9.78 6.30
C ASP A 91 -4.85 10.03 7.48
N ALA A 92 -5.39 10.10 8.71
CA ALA A 92 -4.59 10.25 9.92
C ALA A 92 -3.68 9.05 10.18
N LEU A 93 -4.17 7.83 9.96
CA LEU A 93 -3.38 6.60 10.10
C LEU A 93 -2.24 6.51 9.07
N ALA A 94 -2.51 6.85 7.81
CA ALA A 94 -1.48 6.91 6.77
C ALA A 94 -0.40 7.96 7.11
N LEU A 95 -0.79 9.13 7.63
CA LEU A 95 0.14 10.15 8.09
C LEU A 95 1.03 9.67 9.25
N LEU A 96 0.46 8.93 10.22
CA LEU A 96 1.21 8.39 11.36
C LEU A 96 2.32 7.45 10.92
N VAL A 97 2.02 6.49 10.03
CA VAL A 97 3.03 5.56 9.50
C VAL A 97 4.15 6.31 8.79
N ARG A 98 3.79 7.31 7.98
CA ARG A 98 4.76 8.13 7.26
C ARG A 98 5.70 8.88 8.21
N LEU A 99 5.18 9.42 9.31
CA LEU A 99 5.96 10.13 10.32
C LEU A 99 6.85 9.19 11.16
N SER A 100 6.42 7.96 11.39
CA SER A 100 7.19 6.97 12.17
C SER A 100 8.34 6.32 11.40
N GLY A 101 8.61 6.73 10.17
CA GLY A 101 9.72 6.19 9.38
C GLY A 101 9.37 4.93 8.57
N GLY A 102 8.08 4.65 8.33
CA GLY A 102 7.63 3.58 7.40
C GLY A 102 7.99 3.81 5.93
N LEU A 103 8.84 4.80 5.64
CA LEU A 103 9.52 5.01 4.36
C LEU A 103 11.02 4.79 4.59
N SER A 104 11.49 3.56 4.43
CA SER A 104 12.91 3.23 4.23
C SER A 104 13.02 2.00 3.35
#